data_AF-A0A255T8A1-F1
#
_entry.id   AF-A0A255T8A1-F1
#
_cell.length_a   1.000
_cell.length_b   1.000
_cell.length_c   1.000
_cell.angle_alpha   90.00
_cell.angle_beta   90.00
_cell.angle_gamma   90.00
#
_symmetry.space_group_name_H-M   'P 1'
#
loop_
_entity.id
_entity.type
_entity.pdbx_description
1 polymer ?
#
loop_
_entity_poly.entity_id
_entity_poly.type
_entity_poly.pdbx_seq_one_letter_code
_entity_poly.pdbx_strand_id
1 'polypeptide(L)' 'MEDEFTAKMHSEFTVDEETDQKHRAGTTWGLIGFDADEASIRHWAECYGTTYETCMKWKSYWRTLYKNSK' A
#
# COMPACT_ATOMS: atom_id res chain seq x y z
N MET A 1 0.82 -27.31 -25.14
CA MET A 1 2.08 -26.63 -24.74
C MET A 1 1.84 -25.19 -24.32
N GLU A 2 0.77 -24.53 -24.82
CA GLU A 2 0.41 -23.15 -24.42
C GLU A 2 -0.24 -23.04 -23.02
N ASP A 3 -0.87 -24.10 -22.52
CA ASP A 3 -1.54 -24.06 -21.20
C ASP A 3 -0.57 -24.02 -20.01
N GLU A 4 0.61 -24.61 -20.14
CA GLU A 4 1.57 -24.75 -19.04
C GLU A 4 2.39 -23.46 -18.82
N PHE A 5 2.60 -22.67 -19.88
CA PHE A 5 3.32 -21.40 -19.80
C PHE A 5 2.46 -20.29 -19.20
N THR A 6 1.17 -20.29 -19.54
CA THR A 6 0.19 -19.32 -19.02
C THR A 6 -0.06 -19.53 -17.52
N ALA A 7 -0.18 -20.79 -17.08
CA ALA A 7 -0.34 -21.12 -15.65
C ALA A 7 0.88 -20.73 -14.80
N LYS A 8 2.10 -20.82 -15.35
CA LYS A 8 3.34 -20.48 -14.64
C LYS A 8 3.51 -18.97 -14.43
N MET A 9 3.13 -18.16 -15.42
CA MET A 9 3.18 -16.69 -15.35
C MET A 9 2.25 -16.10 -14.28
N HIS A 10 1.13 -16.76 -13.98
CA HIS A 10 0.20 -16.33 -12.93
C HIS A 10 0.57 -16.82 -11.52
N SER A 11 1.56 -17.72 -11.40
CA SER A 11 1.99 -18.33 -10.13
C SER A 11 3.12 -17.55 -9.43
N GLU A 12 3.89 -16.75 -10.17
CA GLU A 12 5.16 -16.17 -9.68
C GLU A 12 5.08 -14.70 -9.19
N PHE A 13 3.89 -14.09 -9.14
CA PHE A 13 3.74 -12.70 -8.67
C PHE A 13 2.57 -12.52 -7.69
N THR A 14 2.47 -13.40 -6.70
CA THR A 14 1.56 -13.18 -5.58
C THR A 14 2.30 -12.35 -4.53
N VAL A 15 2.03 -11.04 -4.52
CA VAL A 15 2.42 -10.19 -3.39
C VAL A 15 1.63 -10.67 -2.18
N ASP A 16 2.31 -10.97 -1.07
CA ASP A 16 1.60 -11.36 0.15
C ASP A 16 0.68 -10.22 0.63
N GLU A 17 -0.38 -10.57 1.34
CA GLU A 17 -1.41 -9.62 1.77
C GLU A 17 -0.84 -8.47 2.60
N GLU A 18 0.18 -8.72 3.42
CA GLU A 18 0.81 -7.67 4.23
C GLU A 18 1.58 -6.67 3.36
N THR A 19 2.29 -7.16 2.34
CA THR A 19 3.00 -6.33 1.37
C THR A 19 2.02 -5.53 0.51
N ASP A 20 0.89 -6.09 0.10
CA ASP A 20 -0.16 -5.35 -0.63
C ASP A 20 -0.74 -4.22 0.25
N GLN A 21 -1.11 -4.54 1.49
CA GLN A 21 -1.63 -3.57 2.46
C GLN A 21 -0.61 -2.47 2.79
N LYS A 22 0.68 -2.81 2.87
CA LYS A 22 1.76 -1.84 3.03
C LYS A 22 1.85 -0.88 1.85
N HIS A 23 1.75 -1.36 0.61
CA HIS A 23 1.78 -0.51 -0.58
C HIS A 23 0.55 0.39 -0.67
N ARG A 24 -0.65 -0.11 -0.34
CA ARG A 24 -1.87 0.71 -0.28
C ARG A 24 -1.74 1.85 0.73
N ALA A 25 -1.21 1.57 1.92
CA ALA A 25 -0.90 2.62 2.91
C ALA A 25 0.09 3.66 2.35
N GLY A 26 1.09 3.21 1.58
CA GLY A 26 2.05 4.10 0.91
C GLY A 26 1.38 5.04 -0.08
N THR A 27 0.49 4.50 -0.92
CA THR A 27 -0.33 5.29 -1.86
C THR A 27 -1.16 6.34 -1.12
N THR A 28 -1.84 5.96 -0.02
CA THR A 28 -2.61 6.90 0.81
C THR A 28 -1.74 8.04 1.31
N TRP A 29 -0.57 7.75 1.90
CA TRP A 29 0.33 8.79 2.41
C TRP A 29 0.93 9.69 1.32
N GLY A 30 1.18 9.14 0.14
CA GLY A 30 1.67 9.91 -1.02
C GLY A 30 0.68 10.97 -1.51
N LEU A 31 -0.62 10.75 -1.29
CA LEU A 31 -1.69 11.64 -1.75
C LEU A 31 -2.06 12.71 -0.71
N ILE A 32 -2.21 12.31 0.54
CA ILE A 32 -2.74 13.19 1.59
C ILE A 32 -1.66 13.86 2.43
N GLY A 33 -0.42 13.37 2.33
CA GLY A 33 0.69 13.81 3.16
C GLY A 33 0.63 13.27 4.60
N PHE A 34 1.76 13.32 5.31
CA PHE A 34 1.91 12.67 6.61
C PHE A 34 1.27 13.43 7.79
N ASP A 35 0.82 14.65 7.58
CA ASP A 35 0.23 15.51 8.62
C ASP A 35 -1.30 15.67 8.45
N ALA A 36 -1.92 14.86 7.59
CA ALA A 36 -3.37 14.79 7.41
C ALA A 36 -4.12 14.41 8.70
N ASP A 37 -5.34 14.91 8.85
CA ASP A 37 -6.23 14.58 9.96
C ASP A 37 -6.84 13.16 9.84
N GLU A 38 -7.41 12.66 10.93
CA GLU A 38 -7.98 11.31 11.00
C GLU A 38 -9.13 11.09 10.01
N ALA A 39 -9.99 12.10 9.82
CA ALA A 39 -11.12 12.00 8.89
C ALA A 39 -10.64 11.80 7.44
N SER A 40 -9.62 12.56 7.05
CA SER A 40 -8.97 12.45 5.73
C SER A 40 -8.29 11.10 5.58
N ILE A 41 -7.57 10.61 6.60
CA ILE A 41 -6.90 9.31 6.54
C ILE A 41 -7.94 8.19 6.37
N ARG A 42 -9.04 8.22 7.14
CA ARG A 42 -10.12 7.21 7.04
C ARG A 42 -10.76 7.19 5.66
N HIS A 43 -11.11 8.36 5.12
CA HIS A 43 -11.70 8.48 3.79
C HIS A 43 -10.80 7.87 2.72
N TRP A 44 -9.52 8.24 2.70
CA TRP A 44 -8.60 7.77 1.68
C TRP A 44 -8.15 6.33 1.88
N ALA A 45 -8.06 5.85 3.13
CA ALA A 45 -7.82 4.43 3.40
C ALA A 45 -8.92 3.55 2.78
N GLU A 46 -10.19 3.95 2.95
CA GLU A 46 -11.33 3.25 2.34
C GLU A 46 -11.25 3.28 0.80
N CYS A 47 -10.99 4.46 0.20
CA CYS A 47 -10.86 4.59 -1.25
C CYS A 47 -9.79 3.66 -1.86
N TYR A 48 -8.71 3.36 -1.12
CA TYR A 48 -7.63 2.48 -1.57
C TYR A 48 -7.73 1.04 -1.07
N GLY A 49 -8.84 0.66 -0.43
CA GLY A 49 -9.05 -0.71 0.05
C GLY A 49 -8.09 -1.10 1.16
N THR A 50 -7.80 -0.18 2.07
CA THR A 50 -7.03 -0.41 3.30
C THR A 50 -7.78 0.18 4.49
N THR A 51 -7.16 0.18 5.67
CA THR A 51 -7.76 0.69 6.90
C THR A 51 -6.93 1.81 7.50
N TYR A 52 -7.57 2.61 8.37
CA TYR A 52 -6.88 3.62 9.16
C TYR A 52 -5.73 3.01 9.96
N GLU A 53 -5.98 1.86 10.61
CA GLU A 53 -5.03 1.14 11.43
C GLU A 53 -3.80 0.70 10.60
N THR A 54 -4.02 0.20 9.38
CA THR A 54 -2.95 -0.17 8.45
C THR A 54 -2.15 1.05 7.99
N CYS A 55 -2.83 2.16 7.65
CA CYS A 55 -2.16 3.42 7.32
C CYS A 55 -1.26 3.88 8.48
N MET A 56 -1.77 3.84 9.72
CA MET A 56 -1.03 4.24 10.91
C MET A 56 0.14 3.29 11.22
N LYS A 57 -0.04 1.98 11.07
CA LYS A 57 1.02 0.96 11.21
C LYS A 57 2.23 1.30 10.33
N TRP A 58 1.99 1.68 9.07
CA TRP A 58 3.06 1.92 8.08
C TRP A 58 3.49 3.39 7.94
N LYS A 59 2.89 4.32 8.69
CA LYS A 59 3.15 5.77 8.60
C LYS A 59 4.63 6.12 8.74
N SER A 60 5.29 5.59 9.78
CA SER A 60 6.70 5.90 10.07
C SER A 60 7.64 5.38 8.96
N TYR A 61 7.36 4.19 8.44
CA TYR A 61 8.11 3.58 7.35
C TYR A 61 8.06 4.47 6.10
N TRP A 62 6.85 4.81 5.64
CA TRP A 62 6.68 5.61 4.43
C TRP A 62 7.19 7.05 4.61
N ARG A 63 7.06 7.63 5.81
CA ARG A 63 7.61 8.97 6.09
C ARG A 63 9.12 8.98 5.97
N THR A 64 9.78 7.93 6.45
CA THR A 64 11.24 7.78 6.36
C THR A 64 11.66 7.58 4.90
N LEU A 65 10.98 6.69 4.18
CA LEU A 65 11.26 6.42 2.78
C LEU A 65 11.09 7.67 1.91
N TYR A 66 10.01 8.43 2.12
CA TYR A 66 9.75 9.69 1.40
C TYR A 66 10.81 10.78 1.67
N LYS A 67 11.37 10.82 2.89
CA LYS A 67 12.47 11.74 3.22
C LYS A 67 13.77 11.36 2.53
N ASN A 68 14.05 10.06 2.42
CA ASN A 68 15.28 9.54 1.84
C ASN A 68 15.26 9.50 0.30
N SER A 69 14.07 9.62 -0.31
CA SER A 69 13.91 9.71 -1.77
C SER A 69 14.00 11.14 -2.31
N LYS A 70 14.29 12.13 -1.45
CA LYS A 70 14.51 13.53 -1.81
C LYS A 70 15.98 13.88 -1.70
#